data_AF-A0A2V6R1Z8-F1
#
_entry.id   AF-A0A2V6R1Z8-F1
#
_cell.length_a   1.000
_cell.length_b   1.000
_cell.length_c   1.000
_cell.angle_alpha   90.00
_cell.angle_beta   90.00
_cell.angle_gamma   90.00
#
_symmetry.space_group_name_H-M   'P 1'
#
loop_
_entity.id
_entity.type
_entity.pdbx_description
1 polymer ?
#
loop_
_entity_poly.entity_id
_entity_poly.type
_entity_poly.pdbx_seq_one_letter_code
_entity_poly.pdbx_strand_id
1 'polypeptide(L)'
;MRLRTLPLLLTLALLLGPLIVGIASSETKVGSNIDVRTIVAVKIAEVEAQKLLPPGWQVNPIASGPNQGATLTMTFIDQLLNQDPEGKPAAAASTRTLAFGVPAKNATTGAAGNNVVRTFTTNPAGPPGAYKVGKLGSMRLEQSIKATDNEPATVSERWEVRDQSGGTVTLALEYTRALPARNKGESKVYGGPDPNFFRIYRTDAGADVLRSTATGVDRVKKVSLRVTIADLKKAFDGSEQIVSITAIPWYVREVALP
;
A
#
# COMPACT_ATOMS: atom_id res chain seq x y z
N MET A 1 45.62 -65.48 23.12
CA MET A 1 46.83 -65.27 22.31
C MET A 1 46.43 -64.65 20.98
N ARG A 2 46.87 -63.41 20.73
CA ARG A 2 46.96 -62.69 19.45
C ARG A 2 45.70 -62.56 18.57
N LEU A 3 45.03 -61.42 18.69
CA LEU A 3 44.26 -60.83 17.58
C LEU A 3 45.20 -60.53 16.40
N ARG A 4 44.85 -61.04 15.22
CA ARG A 4 45.47 -60.68 13.94
C ARG A 4 44.60 -59.65 13.23
N THR A 5 45.29 -58.64 12.72
CA THR A 5 44.84 -57.53 11.89
C THR A 5 44.38 -57.99 10.49
N LEU A 6 43.40 -57.30 9.91
CA LEU A 6 43.38 -56.99 8.47
C LEU A 6 42.51 -55.73 8.21
N PRO A 7 42.92 -54.80 7.34
CA PRO A 7 42.31 -53.49 7.20
C PRO A 7 41.23 -53.50 6.11
N LEU A 8 40.15 -52.72 6.30
CA LEU A 8 39.22 -52.40 5.22
C LEU A 8 39.30 -50.91 4.93
N LEU A 9 39.98 -50.58 3.83
CA LEU A 9 39.88 -49.29 3.15
C LEU A 9 38.43 -49.09 2.71
N LEU A 10 37.78 -48.04 3.22
CA LEU A 10 36.59 -47.46 2.58
C LEU A 10 36.95 -46.05 2.11
N THR A 11 37.20 -45.94 0.82
CA THR A 11 37.31 -44.71 0.05
C THR A 11 35.94 -44.02 0.02
N LEU A 12 35.78 -42.95 0.80
CA LEU A 12 34.62 -42.06 0.67
C LEU A 12 34.95 -40.97 -0.36
N ALA A 13 34.45 -41.15 -1.59
CA ALA A 13 34.57 -40.16 -2.65
C ALA A 13 33.74 -38.92 -2.31
N LEU A 14 34.40 -37.76 -2.15
CA LEU A 14 33.75 -36.45 -2.12
C LEU A 14 33.15 -36.16 -3.51
N LEU A 15 31.83 -36.23 -3.63
CA LEU A 15 31.08 -35.59 -4.70
C LEU A 15 30.84 -34.12 -4.32
N LEU A 16 31.80 -33.26 -4.64
CA LEU A 16 31.60 -31.81 -4.70
C LEU A 16 30.82 -31.47 -5.97
N GLY A 17 29.49 -31.56 -5.90
CA GLY A 17 28.62 -30.91 -6.88
C GLY A 17 28.65 -29.40 -6.67
N PRO A 18 28.57 -28.57 -7.74
CA PRO A 18 28.50 -27.12 -7.58
C PRO A 18 27.23 -26.76 -6.82
N LEU A 19 27.39 -26.35 -5.56
CA LEU A 19 26.39 -25.61 -4.81
C LEU A 19 26.13 -24.32 -5.57
N ILE A 20 25.07 -24.32 -6.39
CA ILE A 20 24.36 -23.09 -6.70
C ILE A 20 23.79 -22.65 -5.36
N VAL A 21 24.55 -21.84 -4.62
CA VAL A 21 24.04 -21.09 -3.49
C VAL A 21 23.08 -20.08 -4.10
N GLY A 22 21.84 -20.49 -4.30
CA GLY A 22 20.74 -19.54 -4.38
C GLY A 22 20.85 -18.70 -3.12
N ILE A 23 21.09 -17.40 -3.27
CA ILE A 23 21.06 -16.47 -2.16
C ILE A 23 19.62 -16.53 -1.65
N ALA A 24 19.36 -17.39 -0.68
CA ALA A 24 18.17 -17.33 0.13
C ALA A 24 18.31 -16.03 0.92
N SER A 25 17.81 -14.93 0.35
CA SER A 25 17.67 -13.69 1.10
C SER A 25 16.67 -14.00 2.20
N SER A 26 17.16 -14.09 3.44
CA SER A 26 16.30 -14.28 4.59
C SER A 26 15.56 -12.97 4.80
N GLU A 27 14.33 -12.91 4.31
CA GLU A 27 13.45 -11.76 4.56
C GLU A 27 13.32 -11.51 6.07
N THR A 28 13.35 -10.25 6.46
CA THR A 28 13.21 -9.85 7.87
C THR A 28 11.79 -9.34 8.12
N LYS A 29 10.99 -10.07 8.90
CA LYS A 29 9.69 -9.57 9.36
C LYS A 29 9.89 -8.31 10.19
N VAL A 30 9.20 -7.23 9.82
CA VAL A 30 9.26 -5.95 10.53
C VAL A 30 7.98 -5.59 11.28
N GLY A 31 6.89 -6.32 11.02
CA GLY A 31 5.64 -6.15 11.74
C GLY A 31 4.43 -6.61 10.96
N SER A 32 3.26 -6.33 11.51
CA SER A 32 1.97 -6.62 10.88
C SER A 32 0.90 -5.62 11.33
N ASN A 33 -0.16 -5.50 10.55
CA ASN A 33 -1.26 -4.59 10.87
C ASN A 33 -2.60 -5.07 10.31
N ILE A 34 -3.67 -4.55 10.90
CA ILE A 34 -5.05 -4.71 10.43
C ILE A 34 -5.64 -3.32 10.21
N ASP A 35 -6.15 -3.08 9.01
CA ASP A 35 -6.73 -1.80 8.62
C ASP A 35 -8.12 -1.96 8.00
N VAL A 36 -8.86 -0.85 8.01
CA VAL A 36 -9.91 -0.55 7.04
C VAL A 36 -9.36 0.52 6.10
N ARG A 37 -9.62 0.40 4.79
CA ARG A 37 -9.11 1.37 3.82
C ARG A 37 -10.15 1.81 2.82
N THR A 38 -9.96 3.04 2.34
CA THR A 38 -10.59 3.54 1.14
C THR A 38 -9.50 3.98 0.18
N ILE A 39 -9.49 3.42 -1.03
CA ILE A 39 -8.54 3.75 -2.08
C ILE A 39 -9.28 4.54 -3.15
N VAL A 40 -8.76 5.73 -3.46
CA VAL A 40 -9.16 6.51 -4.63
C VAL A 40 -8.00 6.49 -5.61
N ALA A 41 -8.18 5.84 -6.74
CA ALA A 41 -7.20 5.91 -7.83
C ALA A 41 -7.59 7.06 -8.75
N VAL A 42 -6.63 7.94 -9.04
CA VAL A 42 -6.83 9.12 -9.86
C VAL A 42 -5.85 9.16 -11.03
N LYS A 43 -6.28 9.79 -12.11
CA LYS A 43 -5.44 10.18 -13.22
C LYS A 43 -5.17 11.67 -13.10
N ILE A 44 -3.95 12.02 -12.72
CA ILE A 44 -3.37 13.35 -12.81
C ILE A 44 -2.44 13.42 -14.02
N ALA A 45 -2.04 14.63 -14.43
CA ALA A 45 -1.03 14.82 -15.47
C ALA A 45 0.26 14.05 -15.14
N GLU A 46 0.75 13.23 -16.09
CA GLU A 46 1.92 12.37 -15.86
C GLU A 46 3.17 13.16 -15.50
N VAL A 47 3.35 14.36 -16.05
CA VAL A 47 4.44 15.27 -15.70
C VAL A 47 4.40 15.70 -14.23
N GLU A 48 3.22 15.86 -13.63
CA GLU A 48 3.09 16.19 -12.21
C GLU A 48 3.30 14.94 -11.35
N ALA A 49 2.80 13.77 -11.77
CA ALA A 49 3.10 12.50 -11.10
C ALA A 49 4.62 12.19 -11.10
N GLN A 50 5.30 12.47 -12.21
CA GLN A 50 6.73 12.22 -12.39
C GLN A 50 7.59 13.05 -11.44
N LYS A 51 7.18 14.28 -11.10
CA LYS A 51 7.88 15.14 -10.14
C LYS A 51 7.86 14.61 -8.71
N LEU A 52 6.91 13.72 -8.39
CA LEU A 52 6.78 13.12 -7.07
C LEU A 52 7.71 11.90 -6.89
N LEU A 53 8.19 11.32 -7.99
CA LEU A 53 9.02 10.12 -7.96
C LEU A 53 10.48 10.45 -7.62
N PRO A 54 11.18 9.54 -6.91
CA PRO A 54 12.62 9.66 -6.74
C PRO A 54 13.35 9.45 -8.08
N PRO A 55 14.62 9.91 -8.20
CA PRO A 55 15.43 9.68 -9.39
C PRO A 55 15.50 8.20 -9.80
N GLY A 56 15.52 7.94 -11.11
CA GLY A 56 15.58 6.59 -11.68
C GLY A 56 14.22 5.89 -11.87
N TRP A 57 13.14 6.44 -11.30
CA TRP A 57 11.79 5.94 -11.48
C TRP A 57 11.02 6.76 -12.52
N GLN A 58 10.26 6.07 -13.36
CA GLN A 58 9.38 6.67 -14.36
C GLN A 58 7.93 6.30 -14.05
N VAL A 59 7.00 7.24 -14.23
CA VAL A 59 5.57 6.98 -14.11
C VAL A 59 5.21 5.82 -15.05
N ASN A 60 4.48 4.85 -14.52
CA ASN A 60 4.02 3.68 -15.26
C ASN A 60 2.55 3.45 -14.86
N PRO A 61 1.59 4.11 -15.54
CA PRO A 61 0.18 4.05 -15.19
C PRO A 61 -0.31 2.60 -15.06
N ILE A 62 -1.30 2.37 -14.20
CA ILE A 62 -1.81 1.01 -13.97
C ILE A 62 -2.37 0.44 -15.28
N ALA A 63 -1.84 -0.69 -15.72
CA ALA A 63 -2.15 -1.24 -17.05
C ALA A 63 -3.51 -1.94 -17.14
N SER A 64 -4.02 -2.48 -16.02
CA SER A 64 -5.21 -3.34 -16.03
C SER A 64 -5.98 -3.34 -14.71
N GLY A 65 -7.19 -3.89 -14.75
CA GLY A 65 -8.07 -4.04 -13.60
C GLY A 65 -8.82 -2.75 -13.24
N PRO A 66 -9.48 -2.69 -12.07
CA PRO A 66 -10.35 -1.58 -11.71
C PRO A 66 -9.67 -0.21 -11.71
N ASN A 67 -8.36 -0.16 -11.48
CA ASN A 67 -7.58 1.08 -11.39
C ASN A 67 -6.88 1.44 -12.72
N GLN A 68 -7.20 0.76 -13.82
CA GLN A 68 -6.53 0.96 -15.11
C GLN A 68 -6.51 2.43 -15.53
N GLY A 69 -5.33 2.92 -15.90
CA GLY A 69 -5.09 4.29 -16.32
C GLY A 69 -4.81 5.29 -15.20
N ALA A 70 -4.87 4.87 -13.92
CA ALA A 70 -4.49 5.73 -12.80
C ALA A 70 -2.98 5.99 -12.76
N THR A 71 -2.62 7.24 -12.49
CA THR A 71 -1.24 7.72 -12.34
C THR A 71 -0.88 8.04 -10.89
N LEU A 72 -1.88 8.10 -10.00
CA LEU A 72 -1.72 8.33 -8.57
C LEU A 72 -2.80 7.56 -7.80
N THR A 73 -2.43 6.99 -6.65
CA THR A 73 -3.36 6.37 -5.70
C THR A 73 -3.36 7.13 -4.39
N MET A 74 -4.54 7.43 -3.86
CA MET A 74 -4.75 7.97 -2.53
C MET A 74 -5.36 6.88 -1.65
N THR A 75 -4.60 6.39 -0.67
CA THR A 75 -5.04 5.35 0.26
C THR A 75 -5.31 6.00 1.61
N PHE A 76 -6.58 6.12 1.98
CA PHE A 76 -7.03 6.50 3.30
C PHE A 76 -7.08 5.23 4.17
N ILE A 77 -6.37 5.24 5.29
CA ILE A 77 -6.13 4.07 6.13
C ILE A 77 -6.61 4.41 7.54
N ASP A 78 -7.57 3.63 8.03
CA ASP A 78 -7.86 3.53 9.46
C ASP A 78 -7.20 2.27 9.99
N GLN A 79 -6.05 2.44 10.65
CA GLN A 79 -5.30 1.33 11.21
C GLN A 79 -5.88 1.00 12.58
N LEU A 80 -6.42 -0.21 12.70
CA LEU A 80 -7.08 -0.72 13.90
C LEU A 80 -6.09 -1.45 14.82
N LEU A 81 -5.09 -2.08 14.22
CA LEU A 81 -4.03 -2.79 14.94
C LEU A 81 -2.69 -2.59 14.25
N ASN A 82 -1.64 -2.38 15.03
CA ASN A 82 -0.26 -2.36 14.59
C ASN A 82 0.58 -3.23 15.54
N GLN A 83 1.39 -4.12 15.00
CA GLN A 83 2.21 -5.04 15.77
C GLN A 83 3.66 -5.02 15.30
N ASP A 84 4.57 -5.18 16.27
CA ASP A 84 6.00 -5.41 16.03
C ASP A 84 6.26 -6.81 15.42
N PRO A 85 7.50 -7.16 15.06
CA PRO A 85 7.84 -8.47 14.51
C PRO A 85 7.39 -9.64 15.41
N GLU A 86 7.46 -9.46 16.72
CA GLU A 86 7.11 -10.43 17.77
C GLU A 86 5.59 -10.56 17.99
N GLY A 87 4.79 -9.69 17.37
CA GLY A 87 3.33 -9.70 17.49
C GLY A 87 2.80 -8.89 18.68
N LYS A 88 3.63 -8.11 19.36
CA LYS A 88 3.18 -7.21 20.43
C LYS A 88 2.64 -5.91 19.83
N PRO A 89 1.63 -5.28 20.45
CA PRO A 89 1.13 -3.98 20.00
C PRO A 89 2.25 -2.94 19.91
N ALA A 90 2.34 -2.24 18.78
CA ALA A 90 3.24 -1.10 18.65
C ALA A 90 2.75 0.08 19.51
N ALA A 91 3.67 0.99 19.85
CA ALA A 91 3.38 2.16 20.70
C ALA A 91 2.18 3.01 20.21
N ALA A 92 2.01 3.12 18.90
CA ALA A 92 0.79 3.67 18.29
C ALA A 92 -0.05 2.53 17.69
N ALA A 93 -0.89 1.93 18.52
CA ALA A 93 -1.67 0.74 18.15
C ALA A 93 -2.82 1.03 17.18
N SER A 94 -3.35 2.26 17.17
CA SER A 94 -4.34 2.74 16.20
C SER A 94 -3.94 4.12 15.66
N THR A 95 -3.96 4.28 14.34
CA THR A 95 -3.57 5.53 13.67
C THR A 95 -4.40 5.74 12.41
N ARG A 96 -4.58 6.99 11.99
CA ARG A 96 -5.07 7.30 10.65
C ARG A 96 -3.91 7.75 9.78
N THR A 97 -3.89 7.27 8.55
CA THR A 97 -2.85 7.60 7.57
C THR A 97 -3.48 7.86 6.21
N LEU A 98 -3.02 8.89 5.51
CA LEU A 98 -3.27 9.09 4.09
C LEU A 98 -1.94 8.87 3.37
N ALA A 99 -1.88 7.88 2.48
CA ALA A 99 -0.71 7.60 1.66
C ALA A 99 -1.00 7.93 0.20
N PHE A 100 -0.07 8.65 -0.43
CA PHE A 100 -0.03 8.87 -1.86
C PHE A 100 0.98 7.90 -2.48
N GLY A 101 0.54 7.18 -3.50
CA GLY A 101 1.37 6.27 -4.28
C GLY A 101 1.36 6.63 -5.76
N VAL A 102 2.52 6.55 -6.41
CA VAL A 102 2.64 6.68 -7.87
C VAL A 102 3.06 5.31 -8.45
N PRO A 103 2.22 4.68 -9.28
CA PRO A 103 2.60 3.52 -10.06
C PRO A 103 3.78 3.86 -10.98
N ALA A 104 4.89 3.14 -10.85
CA ALA A 104 6.13 3.48 -11.51
C ALA A 104 6.96 2.25 -11.88
N LYS A 105 7.91 2.46 -12.79
CA LYS A 105 8.92 1.49 -13.20
C LYS A 105 10.31 2.12 -13.11
N ASN A 106 11.25 1.40 -12.50
CA ASN A 106 12.65 1.80 -12.46
C ASN A 106 13.30 1.51 -13.81
N ALA A 107 13.88 2.52 -14.43
CA ALA A 107 14.43 2.42 -15.78
C ALA A 107 15.70 1.54 -15.84
N THR A 108 16.47 1.49 -14.75
CA THR A 108 17.74 0.76 -14.68
C THR A 108 17.53 -0.71 -14.32
N THR A 109 16.71 -0.99 -13.32
CA THR A 109 16.53 -2.35 -12.79
C THR A 109 15.33 -3.08 -13.38
N GLY A 110 14.42 -2.36 -14.04
CA GLY A 110 13.15 -2.89 -14.54
C GLY A 110 12.11 -3.17 -13.46
N ALA A 111 12.42 -2.94 -12.18
CA ALA A 111 11.49 -3.10 -11.07
C ALA A 111 10.25 -2.23 -11.28
N ALA A 112 9.06 -2.77 -11.01
CA ALA A 112 7.80 -2.05 -11.18
C ALA A 112 6.91 -2.25 -9.94
N GLY A 113 6.21 -1.18 -9.55
CA GLY A 113 5.33 -1.21 -8.38
C GLY A 113 4.86 0.19 -7.99
N ASN A 114 4.06 0.25 -6.92
CA ASN A 114 3.62 1.52 -6.38
C ASN A 114 4.75 2.15 -5.55
N ASN A 115 5.11 3.39 -5.85
CA ASN A 115 6.05 4.18 -5.07
C ASN A 115 5.30 5.08 -4.10
N VAL A 116 5.52 4.91 -2.79
CA VAL A 116 4.94 5.80 -1.78
C VAL A 116 5.72 7.12 -1.79
N VAL A 117 5.07 8.19 -2.24
CA VAL A 117 5.70 9.50 -2.47
C VAL A 117 5.36 10.54 -1.39
N ARG A 118 4.29 10.32 -0.63
CA ARG A 118 3.88 11.17 0.49
C ARG A 118 3.02 10.36 1.45
N THR A 119 3.21 10.56 2.75
CA THR A 119 2.20 10.14 3.74
C THR A 119 1.89 11.27 4.72
N PHE A 120 0.66 11.34 5.18
CA PHE A 120 0.26 12.06 6.39
C PHE A 120 -0.16 11.03 7.42
N THR A 121 0.22 11.20 8.68
CA THR A 121 -0.17 10.28 9.76
C THR A 121 -0.54 11.05 11.02
N THR A 122 -1.45 10.51 11.82
CA THR A 122 -1.80 11.03 13.15
C THR A 122 -0.82 10.59 14.24
N ASN A 123 0.10 9.67 13.95
CA ASN A 123 1.12 9.24 14.91
C ASN A 123 2.25 10.28 15.00
N PRO A 124 2.48 10.93 16.16
CA PRO A 124 3.54 11.92 16.31
C PRO A 124 4.94 11.33 16.14
N ALA A 125 5.14 10.04 16.45
CA ALA A 125 6.39 9.32 16.23
C ALA A 125 6.48 8.66 14.83
N GLY A 126 5.45 8.81 14.00
CA GLY A 126 5.35 8.17 12.70
C GLY A 126 6.27 8.76 11.62
N PRO A 127 6.35 10.10 11.48
CA PRO A 127 7.24 10.73 10.52
C PRO A 127 8.74 10.48 10.81
N PRO A 128 9.57 10.34 9.77
CA PRO A 128 9.23 10.43 8.34
C PRO A 128 8.76 9.09 7.76
N GLY A 129 8.54 8.07 8.60
CA GLY A 129 8.16 6.73 8.20
C GLY A 129 9.30 5.94 7.54
N ALA A 130 8.98 4.74 7.07
CA ALA A 130 9.95 3.85 6.45
C ALA A 130 10.48 4.40 5.11
N TYR A 131 9.58 4.96 4.31
CA TYR A 131 9.87 5.57 3.02
C TYR A 131 10.38 7.01 3.12
N LYS A 132 10.60 7.55 4.33
CA LYS A 132 11.13 8.92 4.54
C LYS A 132 10.33 10.07 3.90
N VAL A 133 9.07 9.85 3.53
CA VAL A 133 8.18 10.84 2.88
C VAL A 133 7.02 11.30 3.77
N GLY A 134 6.99 10.83 5.02
CA GLY A 134 5.89 11.08 5.96
C GLY A 134 5.95 12.43 6.63
N LYS A 135 4.76 13.00 6.84
CA LYS A 135 4.51 14.24 7.60
C LYS A 135 3.47 13.97 8.69
N LEU A 136 3.59 14.69 9.80
CA LEU A 136 2.55 14.71 10.82
C LEU A 136 1.34 15.48 10.27
N GLY A 137 0.14 15.03 10.62
CA GLY A 137 -1.10 15.72 10.29
C GLY A 137 -2.20 15.39 11.29
N SER A 138 -3.33 16.09 11.16
CA SER A 138 -4.56 15.73 11.86
C SER A 138 -5.54 15.09 10.89
N MET A 139 -6.35 14.14 11.39
CA MET A 139 -7.34 13.46 10.57
C MET A 139 -8.65 13.26 11.33
N ARG A 140 -9.76 13.40 10.61
CA ARG A 140 -11.09 13.02 11.06
C ARG A 140 -11.67 12.02 10.07
N LEU A 141 -12.13 10.89 10.58
CA LEU A 141 -12.93 9.91 9.87
C LEU A 141 -14.32 9.88 10.52
N GLU A 142 -15.36 10.11 9.71
CA GLU A 142 -16.74 9.83 10.07
C GLU A 142 -17.30 8.76 9.14
N GLN A 143 -17.95 7.75 9.70
CA GLN A 143 -18.61 6.71 8.92
C GLN A 143 -19.97 6.38 9.53
N SER A 144 -20.98 6.24 8.67
CA SER A 144 -22.31 5.75 9.03
C SER A 144 -22.69 4.61 8.09
N ILE A 145 -23.19 3.52 8.66
CA ILE A 145 -23.65 2.35 7.93
C ILE A 145 -25.13 2.16 8.25
N LYS A 146 -25.97 2.13 7.22
CA LYS A 146 -27.39 1.81 7.31
C LYS A 146 -27.61 0.46 6.63
N ALA A 147 -28.03 -0.53 7.41
CA ALA A 147 -28.30 -1.89 6.94
C ALA A 147 -29.62 -2.39 7.54
N THR A 148 -30.36 -3.17 6.77
CA THR A 148 -31.62 -3.80 7.17
C THR A 148 -31.64 -5.21 6.62
N ASP A 149 -31.81 -6.20 7.50
CA ASP A 149 -31.83 -7.61 7.16
C ASP A 149 -30.66 -8.02 6.23
N ASN A 150 -30.98 -8.56 5.04
CA ASN A 150 -30.01 -9.00 4.04
C ASN A 150 -29.82 -7.99 2.89
N GLU A 151 -30.39 -6.78 3.00
CA GLU A 151 -30.26 -5.76 1.96
C GLU A 151 -28.85 -5.15 1.95
N PRO A 152 -28.33 -4.79 0.76
CA PRO A 152 -27.05 -4.10 0.65
C PRO A 152 -27.00 -2.83 1.50
N ALA A 153 -26.02 -2.74 2.40
CA ALA A 153 -25.87 -1.59 3.28
C ALA A 153 -25.51 -0.31 2.50
N THR A 154 -26.12 0.81 2.89
CA THR A 154 -25.69 2.14 2.44
C THR A 154 -24.66 2.69 3.41
N VAL A 155 -23.53 3.18 2.89
CA VAL A 155 -22.44 3.74 3.68
C VAL A 155 -22.25 5.21 3.31
N SER A 156 -22.16 6.07 4.32
CA SER A 156 -21.67 7.44 4.22
C SER A 156 -20.31 7.51 4.90
N GLU A 157 -19.31 8.07 4.23
CA GLU A 157 -17.94 8.14 4.71
C GLU A 157 -17.33 9.52 4.42
N ARG A 158 -16.68 10.10 5.42
CA ARG A 158 -16.00 11.39 5.29
C ARG A 158 -14.62 11.34 5.92
N TRP A 159 -13.61 11.65 5.12
CA TRP A 159 -12.25 11.91 5.56
C TRP A 159 -11.93 13.39 5.47
N GLU A 160 -11.34 13.93 6.53
CA GLU A 160 -10.65 15.21 6.51
C GLU A 160 -9.23 15.01 7.00
N VAL A 161 -8.26 15.36 6.17
CA VAL A 161 -6.84 15.36 6.51
C VAL A 161 -6.35 16.80 6.45
N ARG A 162 -5.59 17.24 7.45
CA ARG A 162 -4.95 18.55 7.47
C ARG A 162 -3.45 18.38 7.71
N ASP A 163 -2.65 18.98 6.83
CA ASP A 163 -1.23 19.12 7.07
C ASP A 163 -0.94 20.26 8.07
N GLN A 164 0.29 20.32 8.56
CA GLN A 164 0.70 21.37 9.51
C GLN A 164 0.79 22.77 8.89
N SER A 165 0.80 22.88 7.56
CA SER A 165 0.81 24.15 6.82
C SER A 165 -0.59 24.67 6.47
N GLY A 166 -1.66 23.98 6.90
CA GLY A 166 -3.05 24.37 6.68
C GLY A 166 -3.67 23.82 5.39
N GLY A 167 -2.91 23.12 4.55
CA GLY A 167 -3.43 22.40 3.39
C GLY A 167 -4.28 21.21 3.81
N THR A 168 -5.26 20.86 2.99
CA THR A 168 -6.25 19.82 3.31
C THR A 168 -6.44 18.79 2.21
N VAL A 169 -6.86 17.60 2.61
CA VAL A 169 -7.48 16.61 1.74
C VAL A 169 -8.84 16.24 2.32
N THR A 170 -9.89 16.36 1.53
CA THR A 170 -11.25 15.97 1.93
C THR A 170 -11.79 14.97 0.93
N LEU A 171 -12.27 13.85 1.45
CA LEU A 171 -13.04 12.86 0.71
C LEU A 171 -14.40 12.71 1.36
N ALA A 172 -15.48 12.86 0.59
CA ALA A 172 -16.83 12.55 1.02
C ALA A 172 -17.45 11.55 0.04
N LEU A 173 -17.96 10.44 0.56
CA LEU A 173 -18.53 9.35 -0.22
C LEU A 173 -19.89 8.93 0.36
N GLU A 174 -20.80 8.61 -0.55
CA GLU A 174 -22.02 7.86 -0.24
C GLU A 174 -22.13 6.72 -1.26
N TYR A 175 -22.25 5.47 -0.81
CA TYR A 175 -22.25 4.31 -1.69
C TYR A 175 -23.07 3.14 -1.15
N THR A 176 -23.46 2.23 -2.05
CA THR A 176 -24.04 0.94 -1.68
C THR A 176 -22.94 -0.12 -1.65
N ARG A 177 -22.72 -0.74 -0.49
CA ARG A 177 -21.75 -1.82 -0.28
C ARG A 177 -22.18 -3.07 -1.06
N ALA A 178 -21.22 -3.85 -1.54
CA ALA A 178 -21.46 -5.19 -2.10
C ALA A 178 -20.54 -6.21 -1.43
N LEU A 179 -20.67 -7.46 -1.85
CA LEU A 179 -19.77 -8.53 -1.41
C LEU A 179 -18.33 -8.22 -1.85
N PRO A 180 -17.38 -8.04 -0.91
CA PRO A 180 -15.99 -7.79 -1.27
C PRO A 180 -15.36 -9.05 -1.89
N ALA A 181 -14.60 -8.88 -2.97
CA ALA A 181 -13.78 -9.95 -3.50
C ALA A 181 -12.59 -10.18 -2.56
N ARG A 182 -12.43 -11.40 -2.03
CA ARG A 182 -11.28 -11.73 -1.19
C ARG A 182 -10.07 -12.04 -2.05
N ASN A 183 -8.94 -11.44 -1.72
CA ASN A 183 -7.67 -11.65 -2.41
C ASN A 183 -6.52 -11.73 -1.43
N LYS A 184 -5.69 -12.77 -1.61
CA LYS A 184 -4.38 -12.90 -0.97
C LYS A 184 -3.31 -12.57 -1.99
N GLY A 185 -2.28 -11.84 -1.58
CA GLY A 185 -1.24 -11.45 -2.51
C GLY A 185 0.00 -10.92 -1.84
N GLU A 186 1.09 -10.95 -2.59
CA GLU A 186 2.37 -10.34 -2.23
C GLU A 186 2.67 -9.20 -3.19
N SER A 187 3.21 -8.10 -2.68
CA SER A 187 3.65 -6.97 -3.49
C SER A 187 4.89 -6.32 -2.91
N LYS A 188 5.75 -5.82 -3.79
CA LYS A 188 6.85 -4.91 -3.43
C LYS A 188 6.34 -3.49 -3.51
N VAL A 189 6.44 -2.77 -2.39
CA VAL A 189 6.08 -1.35 -2.31
C VAL A 189 7.33 -0.53 -2.08
N TYR A 190 7.60 0.34 -3.03
CA TYR A 190 8.81 1.16 -3.13
C TYR A 190 8.57 2.56 -2.54
N GLY A 191 9.65 3.33 -2.36
CA GLY A 191 9.57 4.74 -2.03
C GLY A 191 10.78 5.22 -1.24
N GLY A 192 10.84 6.54 -1.02
CA GLY A 192 11.95 7.18 -0.34
C GLY A 192 13.14 7.52 -1.24
N PRO A 193 14.21 8.10 -0.67
CA PRO A 193 15.32 8.65 -1.43
C PRO A 193 16.20 7.56 -2.06
N ASP A 194 16.21 6.35 -1.49
CA ASP A 194 16.91 5.19 -2.07
C ASP A 194 15.99 4.51 -3.10
N PRO A 195 16.33 4.55 -4.41
CA PRO A 195 15.50 3.96 -5.45
C PRO A 195 15.42 2.43 -5.38
N ASN A 196 16.26 1.76 -4.58
CA ASN A 196 16.26 0.31 -4.40
C ASN A 196 15.51 -0.12 -3.14
N PHE A 197 15.12 0.81 -2.25
CA PHE A 197 14.40 0.47 -1.03
C PHE A 197 12.96 0.02 -1.35
N PHE A 198 12.56 -1.11 -0.79
CA PHE A 198 11.17 -1.57 -0.80
C PHE A 198 10.82 -2.34 0.47
N ARG A 199 9.52 -2.44 0.71
CA ARG A 199 8.94 -3.40 1.66
C ARG A 199 8.18 -4.47 0.90
N ILE A 200 8.24 -5.68 1.41
CA ILE A 200 7.44 -6.82 0.95
C ILE A 200 6.17 -6.82 1.79
N TYR A 201 5.03 -6.66 1.14
CA TYR A 201 3.71 -6.72 1.77
C TYR A 201 3.01 -7.99 1.36
N ARG A 202 2.71 -8.84 2.34
CA ARG A 202 1.81 -9.99 2.19
C ARG A 202 0.47 -9.62 2.77
N THR A 203 -0.59 -9.88 2.02
CA THR A 203 -1.91 -9.33 2.31
C THR A 203 -3.00 -10.40 2.22
N ASP A 204 -4.00 -10.26 3.07
CA ASP A 204 -5.31 -10.91 2.97
C ASP A 204 -6.37 -9.82 3.15
N ALA A 205 -7.07 -9.48 2.07
CA ALA A 205 -7.95 -8.33 2.04
C ALA A 205 -9.23 -8.63 1.25
N GLY A 206 -10.27 -7.87 1.56
CA GLY A 206 -11.52 -7.83 0.78
C GLY A 206 -11.59 -6.54 -0.02
N ALA A 207 -11.72 -6.62 -1.34
CA ALA A 207 -11.88 -5.46 -2.19
C ALA A 207 -13.34 -5.31 -2.66
N ASP A 208 -13.99 -4.22 -2.25
CA ASP A 208 -15.29 -3.79 -2.76
C ASP A 208 -15.10 -2.61 -3.73
N VAL A 209 -15.05 -2.90 -5.04
CA VAL A 209 -14.89 -1.86 -6.08
C VAL A 209 -16.19 -1.08 -6.19
N LEU A 210 -16.21 0.14 -5.66
CA LEU A 210 -17.39 0.98 -5.61
C LEU A 210 -17.65 1.69 -6.94
N ARG A 211 -16.59 2.15 -7.59
CA ARG A 211 -16.62 2.80 -8.91
C ARG A 211 -15.36 2.46 -9.69
N SER A 212 -15.48 2.21 -10.99
CA SER A 212 -14.34 2.06 -11.91
C SER A 212 -14.76 2.38 -13.35
N THR A 213 -14.00 3.25 -14.02
CA THR A 213 -14.21 3.55 -15.44
C THR A 213 -13.89 2.35 -16.34
N ALA A 214 -12.90 1.54 -15.97
CA ALA A 214 -12.44 0.41 -16.77
C ALA A 214 -13.40 -0.80 -16.73
N THR A 215 -14.05 -1.04 -15.59
CA THR A 215 -14.99 -2.17 -15.45
C THR A 215 -16.46 -1.78 -15.58
N GLY A 216 -16.77 -0.48 -15.66
CA GLY A 216 -18.14 0.03 -15.74
C GLY A 216 -18.94 -0.06 -14.43
N VAL A 217 -18.33 -0.50 -13.32
CA VAL A 217 -18.99 -0.55 -12.01
C VAL A 217 -19.19 0.87 -11.49
N ASP A 218 -20.40 1.19 -11.02
CA ASP A 218 -20.67 2.42 -10.26
C ASP A 218 -21.82 2.24 -9.26
N ARG A 219 -21.46 2.17 -7.99
CA ARG A 219 -22.38 2.13 -6.83
C ARG A 219 -22.22 3.35 -5.93
N VAL A 220 -21.47 4.35 -6.38
CA VAL A 220 -21.25 5.61 -5.66
C VAL A 220 -22.40 6.57 -5.99
N LYS A 221 -23.13 6.99 -4.96
CA LYS A 221 -24.24 7.94 -5.06
C LYS A 221 -23.76 9.39 -4.94
N LYS A 222 -22.76 9.63 -4.10
CA LYS A 222 -22.10 10.94 -3.95
C LYS A 222 -20.61 10.74 -3.82
N VAL A 223 -19.85 11.59 -4.51
CA VAL A 223 -18.40 11.69 -4.32
C VAL A 223 -17.99 13.14 -4.42
N SER A 224 -17.14 13.55 -3.48
CA SER A 224 -16.38 14.79 -3.56
C SER A 224 -14.97 14.50 -3.07
N LEU A 225 -13.99 14.78 -3.91
CA LEU A 225 -12.57 14.80 -3.54
C LEU A 225 -12.07 16.23 -3.70
N ARG A 226 -11.36 16.74 -2.69
CA ARG A 226 -10.71 18.05 -2.74
C ARG A 226 -9.33 17.96 -2.11
N VAL A 227 -8.32 18.46 -2.81
CA VAL A 227 -6.93 18.53 -2.34
C VAL A 227 -6.47 19.98 -2.44
N THR A 228 -5.95 20.52 -1.33
CA THR A 228 -5.44 21.90 -1.26
C THR A 228 -4.01 21.97 -0.70
N ILE A 229 -3.36 20.81 -0.57
CA ILE A 229 -1.96 20.70 -0.15
C ILE A 229 -1.09 21.46 -1.18
N ALA A 230 -0.28 22.40 -0.70
CA ALA A 230 0.40 23.39 -1.54
C ALA A 230 1.32 22.75 -2.60
N ASP A 231 2.09 21.73 -2.21
CA ASP A 231 3.02 21.03 -3.12
C ASP A 231 2.31 20.08 -4.10
N LEU A 232 1.01 19.82 -3.92
CA LEU A 232 0.17 19.02 -4.83
C LEU A 232 -0.79 19.86 -5.68
N LYS A 233 -0.80 21.19 -5.53
CA LYS A 233 -1.76 22.08 -6.21
C LYS A 233 -1.78 21.90 -7.74
N LYS A 234 -0.63 21.67 -8.36
CA LYS A 234 -0.54 21.45 -9.82
C LYS A 234 -1.05 20.07 -10.25
N ALA A 235 -0.96 19.07 -9.38
CA ALA A 235 -1.49 17.74 -9.64
C ALA A 235 -3.02 17.68 -9.49
N PHE A 236 -3.60 18.57 -8.69
CA PHE A 236 -5.03 18.68 -8.41
C PHE A 236 -5.54 20.09 -8.78
N ASP A 237 -5.45 20.42 -10.07
CA ASP A 237 -5.82 21.72 -10.63
C ASP A 237 -7.27 21.76 -11.15
N GLY A 238 -8.03 20.67 -10.98
CA GLY A 238 -9.38 20.46 -11.49
C GLY A 238 -9.41 19.61 -12.77
N SER A 239 -8.26 19.28 -13.34
CA SER A 239 -8.15 18.37 -14.50
C SER A 239 -8.06 16.90 -14.10
N GLU A 240 -7.84 16.61 -12.80
CA GLU A 240 -7.73 15.25 -12.31
C GLU A 240 -9.03 14.45 -12.49
N GLN A 241 -8.89 13.16 -12.80
CA GLN A 241 -10.02 12.26 -12.98
C GLN A 241 -9.98 11.15 -11.93
N ILE A 242 -11.10 10.93 -11.23
CA ILE A 242 -11.26 9.73 -10.41
C ILE A 242 -11.44 8.55 -11.36
N VAL A 243 -10.46 7.66 -11.40
CA VAL A 243 -10.47 6.43 -12.19
C VAL A 243 -11.28 5.35 -11.49
N SER A 244 -11.06 5.21 -10.18
CA SER A 244 -11.77 4.22 -9.37
C SER A 244 -11.82 4.59 -7.90
N ILE A 245 -12.77 3.97 -7.20
CA ILE A 245 -12.91 4.03 -5.75
C ILE A 245 -13.14 2.61 -5.25
N THR A 246 -12.33 2.16 -4.30
CA THR A 246 -12.42 0.83 -3.69
C THR A 246 -12.48 0.96 -2.18
N ALA A 247 -13.49 0.36 -1.56
CA ALA A 247 -13.53 0.14 -0.12
C ALA A 247 -12.89 -1.20 0.21
N ILE A 248 -12.10 -1.22 1.28
CA ILE A 248 -11.43 -2.40 1.81
C ILE A 248 -11.87 -2.56 3.27
N PRO A 249 -12.96 -3.31 3.54
CA PRO A 249 -13.51 -3.46 4.89
C PRO A 249 -12.63 -4.28 5.82
N TRP A 250 -11.71 -5.09 5.29
CA TRP A 250 -10.62 -5.67 6.07
C TRP A 250 -9.35 -5.74 5.21
N TYR A 251 -8.23 -5.38 5.83
CA TYR A 251 -6.91 -5.50 5.25
C TYR A 251 -5.95 -6.02 6.31
N VAL A 252 -5.57 -7.28 6.22
CA VAL A 252 -4.52 -7.87 7.06
C VAL A 252 -3.22 -7.82 6.27
N ARG A 253 -2.16 -7.31 6.88
CA ARG A 253 -0.84 -7.23 6.25
C ARG A 253 0.27 -7.66 7.17
N GLU A 254 1.15 -8.49 6.63
CA GLU A 254 2.50 -8.67 7.15
C GLU A 254 3.48 -7.83 6.33
N VAL A 255 4.49 -7.30 7.01
CA VAL A 255 5.54 -6.49 6.41
C VAL A 255 6.88 -7.14 6.64
N ALA A 256 7.65 -7.27 5.56
CA ALA A 256 9.04 -7.70 5.62
C ALA A 256 9.96 -6.77 4.83
N LEU A 257 11.25 -6.83 5.14
CA LEU A 257 12.35 -6.34 4.33
C LEU A 257 13.01 -7.50 3.58
N PRO A 258 13.60 -7.26 2.39
CA PRO A 258 14.32 -8.28 1.63
C PRO A 258 15.56 -8.82 2.36
#